data_AF-A0A359LY06-F1
#
_entry.id   AF-A0A359LY06-F1
#
_cell.length_a   1.000
_cell.length_b   1.000
_cell.length_c   1.000
_cell.angle_alpha   90.00
_cell.angle_beta   90.00
_cell.angle_gamma   90.00
#
_symmetry.space_group_name_H-M   'P 1'
#
loop_
_entity.id
_entity.type
_entity.pdbx_description
1 polymer ?
#
loop_
_entity_poly.entity_id
_entity_poly.type
_entity_poly.pdbx_seq_one_letter_code
_entity_poly.pdbx_strand_id
1 'polypeptide(L)'
;MDASRWDRMKGLYDSALELPVAQRPAYLAQACGDDSALRQEVESLLAHADTEDSPIDRPAWEGAASLIGGTVLAPGASVGP
;
A
#
# COMPACT_ATOMS: atom_id res chain seq x y z
N MET A 1 -12.36 -10.35 9.29
CA MET A 1 -10.96 -9.94 9.37
C MET A 1 -10.51 -10.16 10.80
N ASP A 2 -9.67 -11.16 11.04
CA ASP A 2 -9.20 -11.54 12.36
C ASP A 2 -8.32 -10.42 12.95
N ALA A 3 -8.69 -9.90 14.12
CA ALA A 3 -7.97 -8.79 14.77
C ALA A 3 -6.48 -9.10 14.99
N SER A 4 -6.15 -10.37 15.27
CA SER A 4 -4.77 -10.82 15.46
C SER A 4 -3.92 -10.72 14.18
N ARG A 5 -4.54 -10.86 13.00
CA ARG A 5 -3.84 -10.72 11.71
C ARG A 5 -3.55 -9.25 11.42
N TRP A 6 -4.49 -8.37 11.73
CA TRP A 6 -4.34 -6.93 11.58
C TRP A 6 -3.26 -6.37 12.52
N ASP A 7 -3.21 -6.82 13.77
CA ASP A 7 -2.21 -6.39 14.74
C ASP A 7 -0.78 -6.77 14.29
N ARG A 8 -0.60 -8.01 13.82
CA ARG A 8 0.66 -8.48 13.25
C ARG A 8 1.08 -7.71 12.00
N MET A 9 0.13 -7.43 11.10
CA MET A 9 0.38 -6.60 9.91
C MET A 9 0.84 -5.19 10.30
N LYS A 10 0.19 -4.57 11.29
CA LYS A 10 0.54 -3.23 11.76
C LYS A 10 1.94 -3.19 12.37
N GLY A 11 2.30 -4.16 13.21
CA GLY A 11 3.65 -4.25 13.77
C GLY A 11 4.73 -4.42 12.71
N LEU A 12 4.49 -5.28 11.72
CA LEU A 12 5.39 -5.47 10.56
C LEU A 12 5.56 -4.17 9.76
N TYR A 13 4.47 -3.46 9.51
CA TYR A 13 4.46 -2.21 8.77
C TYR A 13 5.24 -1.12 9.50
N ASP A 14 4.99 -0.92 10.80
CA ASP A 14 5.65 0.08 11.63
C ASP A 14 7.17 -0.17 11.70
N SER A 15 7.59 -1.40 12.00
CA SER A 15 9.01 -1.77 11.99
C SER A 15 9.67 -1.66 10.61
N ALA A 16 8.92 -1.91 9.53
CA ALA A 16 9.44 -1.75 8.18
C ALA A 16 9.60 -0.27 7.78
N LEU A 17 8.77 0.65 8.32
CA LEU A 17 8.93 2.09 8.10
C LEU A 17 10.21 2.63 8.73
N GLU A 18 10.63 2.09 9.87
CA GLU A 18 11.90 2.43 10.53
C GLU A 18 13.13 1.95 9.73
N LEU A 19 12.95 0.99 8.83
CA LEU A 19 14.01 0.41 8.01
C LEU A 19 14.14 1.09 6.64
N PRO A 20 15.36 1.13 6.07
CA PRO A 20 15.57 1.55 4.69
C PRO A 20 14.80 0.65 3.71
N VAL A 21 14.28 1.21 2.63
CA VAL A 21 13.53 0.49 1.56
C VAL A 21 14.23 -0.80 1.12
N ALA A 22 15.55 -0.77 0.98
CA ALA A 22 16.35 -1.93 0.58
C ALA A 22 16.34 -3.09 1.59
N GLN A 23 16.10 -2.83 2.87
CA GLN A 23 16.09 -3.82 3.95
C GLN A 23 14.68 -4.34 4.29
N ARG A 24 13.63 -3.58 3.96
CA ARG A 24 12.22 -3.95 4.18
C ARG A 24 11.86 -5.35 3.65
N PRO A 25 12.18 -5.75 2.39
CA PRO A 25 11.79 -7.07 1.89
C PRO A 25 12.48 -8.23 2.62
N ALA A 26 13.75 -8.04 3.04
CA ALA A 26 14.48 -9.05 3.82
C ALA A 26 13.89 -9.20 5.23
N TYR A 27 13.55 -8.08 5.88
CA TYR A 27 12.87 -8.08 7.18
C TYR A 27 11.50 -8.77 7.10
N LEU A 28 10.67 -8.41 6.10
CA LEU A 28 9.35 -9.00 5.93
C LEU A 28 9.41 -10.50 5.60
N ALA A 29 10.40 -10.94 4.82
CA ALA A 29 10.63 -12.37 4.58
C ALA A 29 10.94 -13.13 5.87
N GLN A 30 11.75 -12.56 6.76
CA GLN A 30 12.07 -13.17 8.04
C GLN A 30 10.88 -13.16 9.02
N ALA A 31 10.14 -12.05 9.09
CA ALA A 31 9.08 -11.85 10.08
C ALA A 31 7.72 -12.46 9.67
N CYS A 32 7.45 -12.59 8.36
CA CYS A 32 6.29 -13.31 7.83
C CYS A 32 6.53 -14.82 7.70
N GLY A 33 7.77 -15.28 7.50
CA GLY A 33 8.08 -16.69 7.30
C GLY A 33 7.35 -17.25 6.07
N ASP A 34 6.55 -18.31 6.26
CA ASP A 34 5.77 -18.97 5.20
C ASP A 34 4.53 -18.18 4.75
N ASP A 35 4.12 -17.15 5.49
CA ASP A 35 2.95 -16.32 5.16
C ASP A 35 3.26 -15.32 4.03
N SER A 36 3.54 -15.82 2.83
CA SER A 36 3.85 -15.01 1.65
C SER A 36 2.70 -14.07 1.26
N ALA A 37 1.46 -14.46 1.52
CA ALA A 37 0.30 -13.59 1.31
C ALA A 37 0.33 -12.37 2.24
N LEU A 38 0.69 -12.55 3.52
CA LEU A 38 0.82 -11.44 4.47
C LEU A 38 1.98 -10.52 4.06
N ARG A 39 3.08 -11.11 3.61
CA ARG A 39 4.25 -10.38 3.12
C ARG A 39 3.89 -9.46 1.96
N GLN A 40 3.20 -9.98 0.94
CA GLN A 40 2.79 -9.18 -0.21
C GLN A 40 1.84 -8.04 0.15
N GLU A 41 0.91 -8.25 1.08
CA GLU A 41 -0.01 -7.20 1.52
C GLU A 41 0.75 -6.04 2.18
N VAL A 42 1.70 -6.35 3.07
CA VAL A 42 2.53 -5.33 3.75
C VAL A 42 3.49 -4.64 2.76
N GLU A 43 4.11 -5.40 1.86
CA GLU A 43 4.97 -4.84 0.79
C GLU A 43 4.20 -3.88 -0.12
N SER A 44 2.97 -4.23 -0.51
CA SER A 44 2.10 -3.37 -1.32
C SER A 44 1.77 -2.08 -0.58
N LEU A 45 1.44 -2.16 0.72
CA LEU A 45 1.15 -1.00 1.55
C LEU A 45 2.36 -0.04 1.65
N LEU A 46 3.55 -0.61 1.89
CA LEU A 46 4.80 0.14 1.98
C LEU A 46 5.19 0.77 0.64
N ALA A 47 4.96 0.08 -0.48
CA ALA A 47 5.26 0.61 -1.80
C ALA A 47 4.38 1.83 -2.15
N HIS A 48 3.12 1.83 -1.71
CA HIS A 48 2.25 3.01 -1.84
C HIS A 48 2.74 4.16 -0.96
N ALA A 49 3.08 3.91 0.30
CA ALA A 49 3.61 4.94 1.22
C ALA A 49 4.93 5.56 0.73
N ASP A 50 5.82 4.77 0.11
CA ASP A 50 7.07 5.26 -0.49
C ASP A 50 6.82 6.06 -1.77
N THR A 51 5.79 5.68 -2.53
CA THR A 51 5.37 6.40 -3.74
C THR A 51 4.71 7.74 -3.38
N GLU A 52 4.08 7.87 -2.22
CA GLU A 52 3.54 9.16 -1.72
C GLU A 52 4.63 10.16 -1.31
N ASP A 53 5.86 9.70 -1.02
CA ASP A 53 7.05 10.57 -0.84
C ASP A 53 7.73 10.92 -2.19
N SER A 54 7.36 10.22 -3.27
CA SER A 54 7.68 10.63 -4.63
C SER A 54 6.65 11.67 -5.09
N PRO A 55 7.09 12.81 -5.67
CA PRO A 55 6.17 13.87 -6.01
C PRO A 55 5.10 13.33 -6.97
N ILE A 56 3.84 13.59 -6.62
CA ILE A 56 2.62 13.56 -7.44
C ILE A 56 2.74 14.29 -8.80
N ASP A 57 3.95 14.65 -9.22
CA ASP A 57 4.31 15.37 -10.45
C ASP A 57 4.30 14.47 -11.71
N ARG A 58 3.96 13.19 -11.59
CA ARG A 58 3.57 12.40 -12.76
C ARG A 58 2.11 12.01 -12.62
N PRO A 59 1.22 12.64 -13.42
CA PRO A 59 -0.19 12.36 -13.29
C PRO A 59 -0.43 10.91 -13.72
N ALA A 60 -1.16 10.18 -12.87
CA ALA A 60 -1.41 8.73 -12.97
C ALA A 60 -2.18 8.28 -14.23
N TRP A 61 -2.30 9.12 -15.27
CA TRP A 61 -2.99 8.81 -16.52
C TRP A 61 -2.08 8.17 -17.59
N GLU A 62 -0.75 8.27 -17.48
CA GLU A 62 0.15 7.64 -18.48
C GLU A 62 0.26 6.10 -18.32
N GLY A 63 -0.11 5.54 -17.16
CA GLY A 63 -0.15 4.09 -16.92
C GLY A 63 -1.56 3.47 -16.98
N ALA A 64 -2.61 4.28 -17.01
CA ALA A 64 -4.01 3.84 -16.88
C ALA A 64 -4.79 3.87 -18.20
N ALA A 65 -4.11 3.80 -19.36
CA ALA A 65 -4.79 3.74 -20.65
C ALA A 65 -5.63 2.44 -20.84
N SER A 66 -5.53 1.45 -19.95
CA SER A 66 -6.23 0.16 -20.11
C SER A 66 -7.23 -0.21 -18.99
N LEU A 67 -7.45 0.61 -17.96
CA LEU A 67 -8.27 0.21 -16.79
C LEU A 67 -9.42 1.14 -16.38
N ILE A 68 -9.87 2.06 -17.24
CA ILE A 68 -11.08 2.86 -16.98
C ILE A 68 -12.17 2.57 -18.01
N GLY A 69 -12.78 1.40 -17.88
CA GLY A 69 -14.16 1.18 -18.26
C GLY A 69 -15.10 1.68 -17.16
N GLY A 70 -15.38 2.99 -17.16
CA GLY A 70 -16.45 3.65 -16.39
C GLY A 70 -16.23 3.68 -14.88
N THR A 71 -15.99 4.83 -14.25
CA THR A 71 -17.02 5.85 -14.06
C THR A 71 -16.34 7.17 -13.69
N VAL A 72 -16.54 8.18 -14.53
CA VAL A 72 -16.18 9.56 -14.22
C VAL A 72 -17.08 10.06 -13.08
N LEU A 73 -16.51 10.31 -11.90
CA LEU A 73 -17.20 11.04 -10.85
C LEU A 73 -16.97 12.52 -11.11
N ALA A 74 -18.02 13.21 -11.58
CA ALA A 74 -18.02 14.65 -11.75
C ALA A 74 -17.90 15.37 -10.39
N PRO A 75 -17.20 16.52 -10.31
CA PRO A 75 -17.04 17.26 -9.07
C PRO A 75 -18.37 17.91 -8.67
N GLY A 76 -18.89 17.60 -7.48
CA GLY A 76 -20.10 18.25 -6.94
C GLY A 76 -21.07 17.39 -6.14
N ALA A 77 -20.75 16.14 -5.80
CA ALA A 77 -21.62 15.34 -4.94
C ALA A 77 -21.48 15.81 -3.47
N SER A 78 -22.37 16.72 -3.08
CA SER A 78 -22.55 17.19 -1.71
C SER A 78 -22.84 16.01 -0.77
N VAL A 79 -22.00 15.83 0.25
CA VAL A 79 -22.25 14.93 1.38
C VAL A 79 -23.05 15.71 2.42
N GLY A 80 -24.28 15.26 2.70
CA GLY A 80 -25.11 15.72 3.82
C GLY A 80 -26.50 15.10 3.76
N PRO A 81 -27.21 14.91 4.88
CA PRO A 81 -27.21 15.75 6.08
C PRO A 81 -26.23 15.35 7.21
#